data_AF-A0A3D3TKQ2-F1
#
_entry.id   AF-A0A3D3TKQ2-F1
#
_cell.length_a   1.000
_cell.length_b   1.000
_cell.length_c   1.000
_cell.angle_alpha   90.00
_cell.angle_beta   90.00
_cell.angle_gamma   90.00
#
_symmetry.space_group_name_H-M   'P 1'
#
loop_
_entity.id
_entity.type
_entity.pdbx_description
1 polymer ?
#
loop_
_entity_poly.entity_id
_entity_poly.type
_entity_poly.pdbx_seq_one_letter_code
_entity_poly.pdbx_strand_id
1 'polypeptide(L)'
;MMINDIQNHLKEAASSEGFYSYYGKRKESLGRLSSGLRKNPVSSSMIEKVVKTIPGLKSLSYEEIEFSIDILRERDREPEERVQYVSSLSEASVADIAQLLFLIDPRNNPPVNGRIRKKIKSIDDYRKWLSTARSIGKYGIQDYIMLEAALLYEKPEVVERSGLADRISRVLHTNISELETLRNAVSTLSKSARGELGNLKFTHPYVKNALFSRRSRPVVVDGSNIVFSMSDHADLNRIDDLFLRMSSCRIALFPYRIIFDANIRFTLGGFQQENLNRLLSLPQVETYSPADDRIIFLARENDSAVISYDRFLDHGVADITIIRPEEIDESLRV
;
A
#
# COMPACT_ATOMS: atom_id res chain seq x y z
N MET A 1 -6.24 14.40 15.31
CA MET A 1 -7.49 13.73 14.88
C MET A 1 -7.59 13.54 13.36
N MET A 2 -7.32 14.56 12.53
CA MET A 2 -7.42 14.42 11.05
C MET A 2 -6.54 13.33 10.44
N ILE A 3 -5.35 13.11 11.02
CA ILE A 3 -4.28 12.28 10.48
C ILE A 3 -4.53 10.78 10.71
N ASN A 4 -4.89 10.36 11.94
CA ASN A 4 -5.00 8.94 12.30
C ASN A 4 -6.11 8.20 11.53
N ASP A 5 -7.28 8.82 11.34
CA ASP A 5 -8.39 8.19 10.61
C ASP A 5 -8.09 8.02 9.12
N ILE A 6 -7.38 8.99 8.52
CA ILE A 6 -6.95 8.90 7.12
C ILE A 6 -5.87 7.83 7.00
N GLN A 7 -4.89 7.80 7.91
CA GLN A 7 -3.82 6.80 7.90
C GLN A 7 -4.35 5.36 7.95
N ASN A 8 -5.25 5.06 8.88
CA ASN A 8 -5.81 3.71 9.00
C ASN A 8 -6.54 3.30 7.72
N HIS A 9 -7.33 4.21 7.15
CA HIS A 9 -8.02 3.97 5.90
C HIS A 9 -7.07 3.76 4.72
N LEU A 10 -5.98 4.56 4.61
CA LEU A 10 -5.00 4.41 3.55
C LEU A 10 -4.29 3.06 3.61
N LYS A 11 -3.90 2.63 4.81
CA LYS A 11 -3.28 1.31 5.03
C LYS A 11 -4.24 0.18 4.66
N GLU A 12 -5.49 0.27 5.12
CA GLU A 12 -6.52 -0.72 4.83
C GLU A 12 -6.78 -0.81 3.31
N ALA A 13 -6.97 0.33 2.64
CA ALA A 13 -7.18 0.39 1.20
C ALA A 13 -5.99 -0.18 0.42
N ALA A 14 -4.77 0.25 0.73
CA ALA A 14 -3.57 -0.21 0.02
C ALA A 14 -3.32 -1.72 0.19
N SER A 15 -3.69 -2.29 1.35
CA SER A 15 -3.61 -3.73 1.62
C SER A 15 -4.79 -4.54 1.07
N SER A 16 -5.85 -3.88 0.56
CA SER A 16 -7.06 -4.56 0.13
C SER A 16 -6.92 -5.24 -1.24
N GLU A 17 -7.64 -6.36 -1.40
CA GLU A 17 -7.69 -7.09 -2.66
C GLU A 17 -8.27 -6.21 -3.78
N GLY A 18 -7.62 -6.22 -4.96
CA GLY A 18 -8.07 -5.44 -6.10
C GLY A 18 -7.70 -3.95 -6.05
N PHE A 19 -7.17 -3.44 -4.94
CA PHE A 19 -6.71 -2.05 -4.83
C PHE A 19 -5.69 -1.70 -5.91
N TYR A 20 -4.69 -2.54 -6.14
CA TYR A 20 -3.65 -2.28 -7.14
C TYR A 20 -4.20 -2.28 -8.57
N SER A 21 -5.19 -3.11 -8.87
CA SER A 21 -5.89 -3.07 -10.17
C SER A 21 -6.67 -1.75 -10.31
N TYR A 22 -7.33 -1.30 -9.25
CA TYR A 22 -8.01 -0.02 -9.21
C TYR A 22 -7.04 1.16 -9.39
N TYR A 23 -5.94 1.17 -8.63
CA TYR A 23 -4.85 2.15 -8.75
C TYR A 23 -4.27 2.19 -10.16
N GLY A 24 -3.98 1.04 -10.78
CA GLY A 24 -3.48 0.98 -12.16
C GLY A 24 -4.43 1.65 -13.15
N LYS A 25 -5.73 1.35 -13.07
CA LYS A 25 -6.76 2.00 -13.90
C LYS A 25 -6.88 3.51 -13.62
N ARG A 26 -6.80 3.93 -12.34
CA ARG A 26 -6.80 5.35 -11.96
C ARG A 26 -5.59 6.07 -12.53
N LYS A 27 -4.40 5.48 -12.43
CA LYS A 27 -3.14 6.04 -12.95
C LYS A 27 -3.19 6.28 -14.45
N GLU A 28 -3.68 5.31 -15.21
CA GLU A 28 -3.87 5.46 -16.66
C GLU A 28 -4.90 6.56 -16.99
N SER A 29 -6.03 6.56 -16.29
CA SER A 29 -7.10 7.56 -16.48
C SER A 29 -6.65 8.98 -16.16
N LEU A 30 -6.01 9.18 -15.00
CA LEU A 30 -5.48 10.48 -14.57
C LEU A 30 -4.31 10.93 -15.45
N GLY A 31 -3.47 10.01 -15.93
CA GLY A 31 -2.41 10.32 -16.88
C GLY A 31 -2.95 10.90 -18.20
N ARG A 32 -4.00 10.28 -18.76
CA ARG A 32 -4.68 10.81 -19.96
C ARG A 32 -5.33 12.18 -19.70
N LEU A 33 -6.00 12.32 -18.56
CA LEU A 33 -6.67 13.58 -18.21
C LEU A 33 -5.65 14.72 -18.02
N SER A 34 -4.61 14.50 -17.21
CA SER A 34 -3.53 15.47 -17.00
C SER A 34 -2.84 15.87 -18.30
N SER A 35 -2.59 14.93 -19.20
CA SER A 35 -2.03 15.23 -20.53
C SER A 35 -2.96 16.13 -21.37
N GLY A 36 -4.27 15.86 -21.35
CA GLY A 36 -5.27 16.72 -21.99
C GLY A 36 -5.32 18.12 -21.37
N LEU A 37 -5.28 18.19 -20.05
CA LEU A 37 -5.27 19.44 -19.26
C LEU A 37 -3.93 20.16 -19.26
N ARG A 38 -2.94 19.76 -20.06
CA ARG A 38 -1.70 20.51 -20.31
C ARG A 38 -1.66 21.15 -21.70
N LYS A 39 -2.64 20.86 -22.57
CA LYS A 39 -2.76 21.48 -23.88
C LYS A 39 -3.26 22.91 -23.76
N ASN A 40 -2.76 23.79 -24.62
CA ASN A 40 -3.26 25.16 -24.74
C ASN A 40 -3.67 25.41 -26.20
N PRO A 41 -4.96 25.68 -26.50
CA PRO A 41 -6.09 25.71 -25.56
C PRO A 41 -6.49 24.30 -25.04
N VAL A 42 -7.27 24.26 -23.95
CA VAL A 42 -7.83 23.02 -23.40
C VAL A 42 -9.09 22.64 -24.16
N SER A 43 -9.22 21.43 -24.70
CA SER A 43 -10.44 21.09 -25.45
C SER A 43 -11.70 21.11 -24.57
N SER A 44 -12.84 21.55 -25.11
CA SER A 44 -14.13 21.58 -24.38
C SER A 44 -14.51 20.24 -23.78
N SER A 45 -14.22 19.13 -24.48
CA SER A 45 -14.42 17.76 -23.97
C SER A 45 -13.60 17.41 -22.72
N MET A 46 -12.45 18.08 -22.50
CA MET A 46 -11.66 17.92 -21.28
C MET A 46 -12.23 18.78 -20.14
N ILE A 47 -12.68 19.99 -20.45
CA ILE A 47 -13.39 20.85 -19.48
C ILE A 47 -14.67 20.15 -18.99
N GLU A 48 -15.46 19.55 -19.87
CA GLU A 48 -16.63 18.74 -19.49
C GLU A 48 -16.28 17.59 -18.53
N LYS A 49 -15.16 16.90 -18.77
CA LYS A 49 -14.66 15.84 -17.86
C LYS A 49 -14.23 16.39 -16.51
N VAL A 50 -13.59 17.57 -16.49
CA VAL A 50 -13.23 18.27 -15.25
C VAL A 50 -14.48 18.63 -14.46
N VAL A 51 -15.48 19.25 -15.08
CA VAL A 51 -16.74 19.64 -14.43
C VAL A 51 -17.52 18.42 -13.92
N LYS A 52 -17.49 17.30 -14.65
CA LYS A 52 -18.07 16.04 -14.18
C LYS A 52 -17.34 15.48 -12.95
N THR A 53 -16.02 15.65 -12.88
CA THR A 53 -15.18 15.18 -11.77
C THR A 53 -15.26 16.12 -10.56
N ILE A 54 -15.44 17.41 -10.79
CA ILE A 54 -15.48 18.47 -9.79
C ILE A 54 -16.78 19.26 -9.96
N PRO A 55 -17.92 18.76 -9.43
CA PRO A 55 -19.22 19.39 -9.65
C PRO A 55 -19.32 20.84 -9.15
N GLY A 56 -18.46 21.26 -8.23
CA GLY A 56 -18.38 22.65 -7.74
C GLY A 56 -17.93 23.66 -8.79
N LEU A 57 -17.40 23.21 -9.95
CA LEU A 57 -17.02 24.08 -11.06
C LEU A 57 -18.14 24.29 -12.08
N LYS A 58 -19.33 23.69 -11.88
CA LYS A 58 -20.45 23.78 -12.83
C LYS A 58 -20.98 25.20 -13.06
N SER A 59 -20.78 26.11 -12.11
CA SER A 59 -21.21 27.51 -12.23
C SER A 59 -20.26 28.35 -13.08
N LEU A 60 -19.05 27.88 -13.34
CA LEU A 60 -18.04 28.61 -14.12
C LEU A 60 -18.22 28.36 -15.62
N SER A 61 -17.95 29.38 -16.42
CA SER A 61 -17.90 29.28 -17.88
C SER A 61 -16.68 28.46 -18.34
N TYR A 62 -16.68 28.07 -19.62
CA TYR A 62 -15.53 27.40 -20.22
C TYR A 62 -14.26 28.27 -20.11
N GLU A 63 -14.38 29.57 -20.40
CA GLU A 63 -13.28 30.53 -20.36
C GLU A 63 -12.74 30.72 -18.94
N GLU A 64 -13.62 30.78 -17.94
CA GLU A 64 -13.22 30.89 -16.53
C GLU A 64 -12.44 29.66 -16.06
N ILE A 65 -12.84 28.45 -16.47
CA ILE A 65 -12.12 27.22 -16.12
C ILE A 65 -10.80 27.13 -16.89
N GLU A 66 -10.78 27.49 -18.18
CA GLU A 66 -9.56 27.52 -18.98
C GLU A 66 -8.53 28.49 -18.40
N PHE A 67 -8.96 29.71 -18.07
CA PHE A 67 -8.11 30.70 -17.41
C PHE A 67 -7.59 30.23 -16.04
N SER A 68 -8.45 29.58 -15.25
CA SER A 68 -8.06 28.95 -13.98
C SER A 68 -6.98 27.88 -14.19
N ILE A 69 -7.12 27.05 -15.22
CA ILE A 69 -6.14 26.02 -15.57
C ILE A 69 -4.80 26.65 -15.94
N ASP A 70 -4.79 27.74 -16.71
CA ASP A 70 -3.56 28.42 -17.11
C ASP A 70 -2.78 28.94 -15.90
N ILE A 71 -3.44 29.62 -14.96
CA ILE A 71 -2.82 30.05 -13.70
C ILE A 71 -2.29 28.86 -12.90
N LEU A 72 -3.07 27.77 -12.78
CA LEU A 72 -2.67 26.60 -11.99
C LEU A 72 -1.53 25.80 -12.63
N ARG A 73 -1.22 26.01 -13.92
CA ARG A 73 -0.06 25.41 -14.58
C ARG A 73 1.23 26.17 -14.31
N GLU A 74 1.15 27.47 -14.00
CA GLU A 74 2.32 28.28 -13.69
C GLU A 74 3.04 27.67 -12.49
N ARG A 75 4.35 27.48 -12.58
CA ARG A 75 5.18 26.83 -11.52
C ARG A 75 6.12 27.81 -10.82
N ASP A 76 5.95 29.10 -11.09
CA ASP A 76 6.69 30.20 -10.49
C ASP A 76 6.24 30.48 -9.05
N ARG A 77 5.07 29.97 -8.65
CA ARG A 77 4.47 30.13 -7.32
C ARG A 77 4.16 28.80 -6.65
N GLU A 78 4.11 28.82 -5.32
CA GLU A 78 3.76 27.64 -4.53
C GLU A 78 2.30 27.20 -4.81
N PRO A 79 1.97 25.89 -4.66
CA PRO A 79 0.62 25.37 -4.89
C PRO A 79 -0.50 26.14 -4.18
N GLU A 80 -0.31 26.48 -2.90
CA GLU A 80 -1.28 27.22 -2.10
C GLU A 80 -1.52 28.64 -2.63
N GLU A 81 -0.51 29.32 -3.14
CA GLU A 81 -0.66 30.68 -3.67
C GLU A 81 -1.48 30.68 -4.94
N ARG A 82 -1.24 29.69 -5.82
CA ARG A 82 -1.99 29.52 -7.07
C ARG A 82 -3.45 29.16 -6.79
N VAL A 83 -3.69 28.24 -5.86
CA VAL A 83 -5.05 27.88 -5.43
C VAL A 83 -5.76 29.07 -4.79
N GLN A 84 -5.08 29.81 -3.91
CA GLN A 84 -5.65 30.99 -3.26
C GLN A 84 -6.03 32.06 -4.28
N TYR A 85 -5.14 32.32 -5.24
CA TYR A 85 -5.38 33.32 -6.27
C TYR A 85 -6.59 32.95 -7.14
N VAL A 86 -6.63 31.74 -7.70
CA VAL A 86 -7.77 31.29 -8.53
C VAL A 86 -9.08 31.25 -7.73
N SER A 87 -9.04 30.79 -6.48
CA SER A 87 -10.25 30.77 -5.62
C SER A 87 -10.72 32.19 -5.25
N SER A 88 -9.85 33.20 -5.26
CA SER A 88 -10.24 34.60 -5.04
C SER A 88 -10.88 35.26 -6.28
N LEU A 89 -10.63 34.70 -7.46
CA LEU A 89 -11.14 35.19 -8.74
C LEU A 89 -12.44 34.47 -9.19
N SER A 90 -12.86 33.44 -8.46
CA SER A 90 -14.02 32.61 -8.82
C SER A 90 -14.88 32.30 -7.60
N GLU A 91 -16.14 31.92 -7.83
CA GLU A 91 -17.02 31.44 -6.75
C GLU A 91 -16.69 29.99 -6.31
N ALA A 92 -15.69 29.36 -6.94
CA ALA A 92 -15.30 28.00 -6.63
C ALA A 92 -14.57 27.90 -5.29
N SER A 93 -14.86 26.83 -4.55
CA SER A 93 -14.23 26.60 -3.25
C SER A 93 -12.74 26.28 -3.38
N VAL A 94 -11.96 26.58 -2.33
CA VAL A 94 -10.55 26.16 -2.22
C VAL A 94 -10.38 24.66 -2.50
N ALA A 95 -11.32 23.82 -2.03
CA ALA A 95 -11.28 22.39 -2.27
C ALA A 95 -11.45 22.01 -3.74
N ASP A 96 -12.31 22.72 -4.48
CA ASP A 96 -12.51 22.51 -5.92
C ASP A 96 -11.28 22.90 -6.74
N ILE A 97 -10.74 24.08 -6.46
CA ILE A 97 -9.55 24.59 -7.15
C ILE A 97 -8.31 23.74 -6.82
N ALA A 98 -8.14 23.31 -5.57
CA ALA A 98 -7.08 22.40 -5.19
C ALA A 98 -7.21 21.02 -5.87
N GLN A 99 -8.43 20.49 -6.00
CA GLN A 99 -8.66 19.26 -6.75
C GLN A 99 -8.38 19.45 -8.25
N LEU A 100 -8.69 20.62 -8.81
CA LEU A 100 -8.34 20.96 -10.20
C LEU A 100 -6.82 20.95 -10.40
N LEU A 101 -6.07 21.57 -9.49
CA LEU A 101 -4.61 21.55 -9.49
C LEU A 101 -4.05 20.11 -9.47
N PHE A 102 -4.64 19.23 -8.66
CA PHE A 102 -4.31 17.81 -8.68
C PHE A 102 -4.56 17.17 -10.06
N LEU A 103 -5.69 17.43 -10.72
CA LEU A 103 -5.97 16.85 -12.04
C LEU A 103 -4.99 17.34 -13.12
N ILE A 104 -4.53 18.59 -13.03
CA ILE A 104 -3.55 19.19 -13.95
C ILE A 104 -2.17 18.54 -13.76
N ASP A 105 -1.73 18.41 -12.50
CA ASP A 105 -0.40 17.87 -12.17
C ASP A 105 -0.43 16.90 -10.98
N PRO A 106 -0.96 15.67 -11.20
CA PRO A 106 -1.20 14.69 -10.14
C PRO A 106 0.08 14.07 -9.59
N ARG A 107 1.24 14.40 -10.16
CA ARG A 107 2.55 13.95 -9.66
C ARG A 107 3.07 14.82 -8.53
N ASN A 108 2.78 16.12 -8.56
CA ASN A 108 3.38 17.10 -7.65
C ASN A 108 2.40 17.71 -6.66
N ASN A 109 1.10 17.54 -6.87
CA ASN A 109 0.07 18.09 -5.99
C ASN A 109 -0.77 16.94 -5.43
N PRO A 110 -1.18 16.98 -4.16
CA PRO A 110 -2.04 15.96 -3.57
C PRO A 110 -3.51 16.16 -3.93
N PRO A 111 -4.32 15.09 -4.01
CA PRO A 111 -5.74 15.17 -4.27
C PRO A 111 -6.51 15.83 -3.12
N VAL A 112 -7.62 16.50 -3.45
CA VAL A 112 -8.62 17.04 -2.54
C VAL A 112 -10.00 16.47 -2.88
N ASN A 113 -10.14 15.15 -2.73
CA ASN A 113 -11.36 14.39 -3.04
C ASN A 113 -11.83 13.53 -1.86
N GLY A 114 -12.83 12.67 -2.07
CA GLY A 114 -13.31 11.70 -1.08
C GLY A 114 -13.50 12.29 0.33
N ARG A 115 -12.85 11.66 1.32
CA ARG A 115 -12.92 12.07 2.74
C ARG A 115 -12.18 13.37 3.06
N ILE A 116 -11.17 13.77 2.27
CA ILE A 116 -10.39 14.99 2.54
C ILE A 116 -11.13 16.24 2.07
N ARG A 117 -11.93 16.15 1.00
CA ARG A 117 -12.65 17.30 0.42
C ARG A 117 -13.48 18.09 1.44
N LYS A 118 -14.24 17.41 2.29
CA LYS A 118 -15.09 18.04 3.32
C LYS A 118 -14.30 18.75 4.43
N LYS A 119 -13.01 18.44 4.55
CA LYS A 119 -12.10 18.98 5.56
C LYS A 119 -11.35 20.23 5.10
N ILE A 120 -11.32 20.51 3.79
CA ILE A 120 -10.68 21.70 3.24
C ILE A 120 -11.72 22.79 3.05
N LYS A 121 -11.80 23.72 4.00
CA LYS A 121 -12.74 24.86 3.94
C LYS A 121 -12.05 26.19 3.68
N SER A 122 -10.76 26.30 4.02
CA SER A 122 -9.95 27.49 3.84
C SER A 122 -8.60 27.17 3.21
N ILE A 123 -7.85 28.20 2.85
CA ILE A 123 -6.48 28.05 2.37
C ILE A 123 -5.55 27.49 3.45
N ASP A 124 -5.81 27.78 4.72
CA ASP A 124 -5.01 27.25 5.83
C ASP A 124 -5.24 25.75 6.03
N ASP A 125 -6.45 25.26 5.79
CA ASP A 125 -6.72 23.82 5.76
C ASP A 125 -5.95 23.15 4.61
N TYR A 126 -5.91 23.80 3.45
CA TYR A 126 -5.16 23.30 2.29
C TYR A 126 -3.64 23.25 2.56
N ARG A 127 -3.05 24.29 3.17
CA ARG A 127 -1.64 24.29 3.59
C ARG A 127 -1.32 23.15 4.55
N LYS A 128 -2.19 22.92 5.54
CA LYS A 128 -2.05 21.79 6.47
C LYS A 128 -2.12 20.44 5.74
N TRP A 129 -2.99 20.34 4.74
CA TRP A 129 -3.08 19.15 3.90
C TRP A 129 -1.83 18.93 3.05
N LEU A 130 -1.28 19.96 2.40
CA LEU A 130 -0.02 19.88 1.66
C LEU A 130 1.11 19.33 2.53
N SER A 131 1.26 19.85 3.76
CA SER A 131 2.25 19.37 4.73
C SER A 131 2.01 17.89 5.10
N THR A 132 0.75 17.54 5.39
CA THR A 132 0.37 16.16 5.74
C THR A 132 0.66 15.20 4.58
N ALA A 133 0.29 15.58 3.36
CA ALA A 133 0.43 14.78 2.17
C ALA A 133 1.91 14.51 1.81
N ARG A 134 2.82 15.44 2.10
CA ARG A 134 4.28 15.20 1.93
C ARG A 134 4.81 14.06 2.80
N SER A 135 4.13 13.73 3.90
CA SER A 135 4.54 12.65 4.82
C SER A 135 3.98 11.26 4.45
N ILE A 136 3.21 11.13 3.36
CA ILE A 136 2.43 9.92 3.08
C ILE A 136 3.25 8.69 2.65
N GLY A 137 4.48 8.91 2.15
CA GLY A 137 5.38 7.82 1.75
C GLY A 137 5.61 6.80 2.87
N LYS A 138 5.54 7.26 4.13
CA LYS A 138 5.68 6.43 5.33
C LYS A 138 4.54 5.43 5.54
N TYR A 139 3.44 5.55 4.80
CA TYR A 139 2.25 4.69 4.93
C TYR A 139 2.05 3.77 3.71
N GLY A 140 3.11 3.51 2.94
CA GLY A 140 3.02 2.64 1.76
C GLY A 140 2.41 3.32 0.52
N ILE A 141 2.05 4.60 0.61
CA ILE A 141 1.52 5.39 -0.51
C ILE A 141 2.67 6.05 -1.27
N GLN A 142 2.87 5.65 -2.52
CA GLN A 142 4.07 6.00 -3.29
C GLN A 142 3.99 7.35 -3.99
N ASP A 143 2.80 7.70 -4.45
CA ASP A 143 2.56 8.92 -5.20
C ASP A 143 1.15 9.44 -4.88
N TYR A 144 0.89 10.68 -5.30
CA TYR A 144 -0.41 11.30 -5.06
C TYR A 144 -1.55 10.68 -5.86
N ILE A 145 -1.25 9.90 -6.91
CA ILE A 145 -2.25 9.13 -7.66
C ILE A 145 -2.71 7.92 -6.83
N MET A 146 -1.78 7.24 -6.14
CA MET A 146 -2.07 6.15 -5.23
C MET A 146 -2.81 6.67 -3.99
N LEU A 147 -2.45 7.87 -3.51
CA LEU A 147 -3.22 8.55 -2.47
C LEU A 147 -4.66 8.78 -2.91
N GLU A 148 -4.85 9.27 -4.13
CA GLU A 148 -6.16 9.53 -4.71
C GLU A 148 -7.00 8.25 -4.81
N ALA A 149 -6.38 7.18 -5.32
CA ALA A 149 -7.00 5.88 -5.42
C ALA A 149 -7.40 5.36 -4.05
N ALA A 150 -6.52 5.47 -3.04
CA ALA A 150 -6.80 5.00 -1.68
C ALA A 150 -7.92 5.79 -1.00
N LEU A 151 -8.02 7.11 -1.24
CA LEU A 151 -9.09 7.95 -0.70
C LEU A 151 -10.48 7.67 -1.31
N LEU A 152 -10.52 7.10 -2.53
CA LEU A 152 -11.75 6.73 -3.23
C LEU A 152 -12.06 5.24 -3.19
N TYR A 153 -11.10 4.42 -2.76
CA TYR A 153 -11.26 2.98 -2.78
C TYR A 153 -12.23 2.56 -1.68
N GLU A 154 -13.45 2.30 -2.10
CA GLU A 154 -14.43 1.58 -1.30
C GLU A 154 -14.20 0.09 -1.55
N LYS A 155 -13.74 -0.61 -0.52
CA LYS A 155 -13.66 -2.07 -0.55
C LYS A 155 -15.04 -2.58 -0.97
N PRO A 156 -15.14 -3.48 -1.96
CA PRO A 156 -16.42 -4.11 -2.25
C PRO A 156 -16.97 -4.62 -0.92
N GLU A 157 -18.21 -4.29 -0.58
CA GLU A 157 -18.85 -4.84 0.61
C GLU A 157 -18.72 -6.36 0.52
N VAL A 158 -17.77 -6.90 1.29
CA VAL A 158 -17.75 -8.33 1.57
C VAL A 158 -19.00 -8.47 2.41
N VAL A 159 -20.07 -8.97 1.79
CA VAL A 159 -21.32 -9.26 2.47
C VAL A 159 -20.94 -9.89 3.81
N GLU A 160 -21.15 -9.17 4.92
CA GLU A 160 -20.75 -9.61 6.28
C GLU A 160 -21.42 -10.93 6.70
N ARG A 161 -22.25 -11.50 5.82
CA ARG A 161 -22.82 -12.85 5.89
C ARG A 161 -21.92 -13.93 5.31
N SER A 162 -20.65 -13.66 4.98
CA SER A 162 -19.76 -14.73 4.56
C SER A 162 -19.24 -15.48 5.78
N GLY A 163 -19.70 -16.73 5.92
CA GLY A 163 -19.29 -17.60 7.03
C GLY A 163 -17.77 -17.81 7.05
N LEU A 164 -17.25 -18.28 8.18
CA LEU A 164 -15.81 -18.49 8.41
C LEU A 164 -15.12 -19.25 7.24
N ALA A 165 -15.80 -20.22 6.65
CA ALA A 165 -15.30 -20.99 5.50
C ALA A 165 -15.05 -20.12 4.25
N ASP A 166 -15.94 -19.17 3.94
CA ASP A 166 -15.78 -18.29 2.78
C ASP A 166 -14.64 -17.27 2.99
N ARG A 167 -14.50 -16.75 4.21
CA ARG A 167 -13.37 -15.88 4.55
C ARG A 167 -12.04 -16.62 4.43
N ILE A 168 -11.96 -17.85 4.93
CA ILE A 168 -10.77 -18.71 4.83
C ILE A 168 -10.42 -19.02 3.37
N SER A 169 -11.41 -19.30 2.52
CA SER A 169 -11.16 -19.68 1.12
C SER A 169 -10.69 -18.51 0.25
N ARG A 170 -10.94 -17.27 0.68
CA ARG A 170 -10.60 -16.04 -0.08
C ARG A 170 -9.43 -15.24 0.48
N VAL A 171 -9.09 -15.41 1.76
CA VAL A 171 -8.01 -14.61 2.37
C VAL A 171 -6.69 -14.83 1.62
N LEU A 172 -5.98 -13.75 1.31
CA LEU A 172 -4.66 -13.80 0.69
C LEU A 172 -3.58 -13.96 1.76
N HIS A 173 -2.48 -14.64 1.42
CA HIS A 173 -1.34 -14.80 2.32
C HIS A 173 -0.69 -13.46 2.72
N THR A 174 -0.93 -12.39 1.97
CA THR A 174 -0.44 -11.04 2.21
C THR A 174 -1.28 -10.21 3.18
N ASN A 175 -2.49 -10.65 3.53
CA ASN A 175 -3.37 -9.95 4.47
C ASN A 175 -3.17 -10.47 5.91
N ILE A 176 -2.10 -10.03 6.57
CA ILE A 176 -1.74 -10.53 7.92
C ILE A 176 -2.85 -10.28 8.94
N SER A 177 -3.47 -9.09 8.95
CA SER A 177 -4.51 -8.76 9.95
C SER A 177 -5.70 -9.72 9.88
N GLU A 178 -6.14 -10.09 8.67
CA GLU A 178 -7.21 -11.07 8.49
C GLU A 178 -6.72 -12.48 8.84
N LEU A 179 -5.49 -12.85 8.47
CA LEU A 179 -4.90 -14.15 8.85
C LEU A 179 -4.81 -14.33 10.37
N GLU A 180 -4.41 -13.29 11.12
CA GLU A 180 -4.38 -13.31 12.59
C GLU A 180 -5.78 -13.53 13.16
N THR A 181 -6.76 -12.78 12.64
CA THR A 181 -8.17 -12.88 13.04
C THR A 181 -8.72 -14.30 12.79
N LEU A 182 -8.48 -14.82 11.58
CA LEU A 182 -8.93 -16.15 11.18
C LEU A 182 -8.19 -17.25 11.95
N ARG A 183 -6.89 -17.11 12.22
CA ARG A 183 -6.11 -18.07 13.03
C ARG A 183 -6.69 -18.17 14.43
N ASN A 184 -7.00 -17.03 15.05
CA ASN A 184 -7.63 -16.99 16.38
C ASN A 184 -8.99 -17.70 16.35
N ALA A 185 -9.84 -17.41 15.36
CA ALA A 185 -11.14 -18.08 15.21
C ALA A 185 -10.98 -19.60 15.00
N VAL A 186 -10.03 -20.04 14.17
CA VAL A 186 -9.74 -21.46 13.91
C VAL A 186 -9.14 -22.18 15.12
N SER A 187 -8.42 -21.45 15.99
CA SER A 187 -7.82 -22.00 17.20
C SER A 187 -8.85 -22.41 18.26
N THR A 188 -10.01 -21.76 18.28
CA THR A 188 -11.09 -22.02 19.23
C THR A 188 -12.08 -23.10 18.77
N LEU A 189 -11.93 -23.61 17.54
CA LEU A 189 -12.83 -24.62 16.99
C LEU A 189 -12.58 -26.02 17.55
N SER A 190 -13.63 -26.84 17.53
CA SER A 190 -13.51 -28.27 17.79
C SER A 190 -12.64 -28.96 16.72
N LYS A 191 -12.06 -30.12 17.06
CA LYS A 191 -11.24 -30.92 16.12
C LYS A 191 -12.00 -31.27 14.84
N SER A 192 -13.31 -31.56 14.93
CA SER A 192 -14.15 -31.88 13.77
C SER A 192 -14.33 -30.68 12.84
N ALA A 193 -14.75 -29.54 13.38
CA ALA A 193 -14.95 -28.30 12.61
C ALA A 193 -13.65 -27.81 11.97
N ARG A 194 -12.52 -27.93 12.69
CA ARG A 194 -11.20 -27.62 12.13
C ARG A 194 -10.82 -28.56 10.98
N GLY A 195 -11.19 -29.84 11.06
CA GLY A 195 -10.99 -30.80 9.98
C GLY A 195 -11.77 -30.44 8.71
N GLU A 196 -13.04 -30.06 8.87
CA GLU A 196 -13.90 -29.63 7.75
C GLU A 196 -13.33 -28.40 7.03
N LEU A 197 -12.93 -27.37 7.79
CA LEU A 197 -12.33 -26.17 7.21
C LEU A 197 -10.93 -26.42 6.61
N GLY A 198 -10.20 -27.40 7.13
CA GLY A 198 -8.87 -27.78 6.61
C GLY A 198 -8.90 -28.41 5.21
N ASN A 199 -10.08 -28.83 4.73
CA ASN A 199 -10.31 -29.43 3.42
C ASN A 199 -10.74 -28.41 2.35
N LEU A 200 -10.88 -27.13 2.72
CA LEU A 200 -11.22 -26.07 1.77
C LEU A 200 -10.12 -25.89 0.71
N LYS A 201 -10.51 -25.32 -0.43
CA LYS A 201 -9.53 -24.79 -1.39
C LYS A 201 -9.04 -23.43 -0.89
N PHE A 202 -7.73 -23.32 -0.70
CA PHE A 202 -7.08 -22.09 -0.24
C PHE A 202 -6.53 -21.30 -1.42
N THR A 203 -6.43 -19.97 -1.26
CA THR A 203 -5.77 -19.08 -2.22
C THR A 203 -4.28 -19.37 -2.38
N HIS A 204 -3.64 -19.80 -1.28
CA HIS A 204 -2.22 -20.14 -1.23
C HIS A 204 -1.95 -21.21 -0.16
N PRO A 205 -1.04 -22.18 -0.38
CA PRO A 205 -0.70 -23.21 0.61
C PRO A 205 -0.28 -22.64 1.97
N TYR A 206 0.45 -21.52 1.98
CA TYR A 206 0.85 -20.83 3.21
C TYR A 206 -0.34 -20.41 4.08
N VAL A 207 -1.48 -20.03 3.50
CA VAL A 207 -2.69 -19.68 4.27
C VAL A 207 -3.14 -20.86 5.12
N LYS A 208 -3.18 -22.06 4.53
CA LYS A 208 -3.53 -23.28 5.26
C LYS A 208 -2.57 -23.50 6.42
N ASN A 209 -1.27 -23.38 6.18
CA ASN A 209 -0.26 -23.55 7.23
C ASN A 209 -0.44 -22.51 8.36
N ALA A 210 -0.50 -21.23 7.99
CA ALA A 210 -0.66 -20.11 8.91
C ALA A 210 -1.93 -20.19 9.77
N LEU A 211 -3.03 -20.76 9.26
CA LEU A 211 -4.27 -20.92 10.03
C LEU A 211 -4.32 -22.22 10.85
N PHE A 212 -3.80 -23.33 10.31
CA PHE A 212 -4.05 -24.67 10.86
C PHE A 212 -2.84 -25.33 11.55
N SER A 213 -1.65 -24.74 11.51
CA SER A 213 -0.52 -25.23 12.31
C SER A 213 -0.78 -25.01 13.80
N ARG A 214 -0.52 -26.05 14.62
CA ARG A 214 -0.74 -26.01 16.09
C ARG A 214 0.20 -25.03 16.80
N ARG A 215 1.42 -24.88 16.28
CA ARG A 215 2.43 -23.95 16.77
C ARG A 215 2.68 -22.88 15.73
N SER A 216 3.07 -21.70 16.18
CA SER A 216 3.54 -20.63 15.32
C SER A 216 4.74 -19.94 15.95
N ARG A 217 5.69 -19.52 15.12
CA ARG A 217 6.86 -18.74 15.47
C ARG A 217 6.83 -17.47 14.62
N PRO A 218 6.86 -16.27 15.23
CA PRO A 218 7.02 -15.04 14.48
C PRO A 218 8.33 -15.06 13.68
N VAL A 219 8.34 -14.44 12.50
CA VAL A 219 9.54 -14.40 11.65
C VAL A 219 9.80 -13.02 11.07
N VAL A 220 11.09 -12.70 10.94
CA VAL A 220 11.58 -11.52 10.20
C VAL A 220 12.34 -12.02 8.98
N VAL A 221 11.90 -11.63 7.80
CA VAL A 221 12.51 -11.99 6.52
C VAL A 221 13.42 -10.86 6.09
N ASP A 222 14.67 -11.19 5.80
CA ASP A 222 15.60 -10.31 5.11
C ASP A 222 15.25 -10.26 3.62
N GLY A 223 14.36 -9.34 3.25
CA GLY A 223 13.80 -9.24 1.92
C GLY A 223 14.86 -8.98 0.86
N SER A 224 15.85 -8.14 1.15
CA SER A 224 16.95 -7.88 0.21
C SER A 224 17.75 -9.16 -0.03
N ASN A 225 18.21 -9.82 1.02
CA ASN A 225 19.01 -11.04 0.87
C ASN A 225 18.26 -12.16 0.13
N ILE A 226 16.96 -12.33 0.38
CA ILE A 226 16.13 -13.29 -0.34
C ILE A 226 15.99 -12.92 -1.83
N VAL A 227 15.72 -11.66 -2.14
CA VAL A 227 15.55 -11.22 -3.54
C VAL A 227 16.86 -11.33 -4.33
N PHE A 228 18.02 -11.16 -3.70
CA PHE A 228 19.34 -11.33 -4.33
C PHE A 228 19.90 -12.75 -4.20
N SER A 229 19.21 -13.69 -3.53
CA SER A 229 19.80 -14.99 -3.25
C SER A 229 20.07 -15.79 -4.52
N MET A 230 21.27 -16.37 -4.64
CA MET A 230 21.65 -17.28 -5.75
C MET A 230 21.74 -16.64 -7.16
N SER A 231 21.68 -15.31 -7.31
CA SER A 231 22.08 -14.64 -8.57
C SER A 231 22.42 -13.16 -8.42
N ASP A 232 23.19 -12.64 -9.37
CA ASP A 232 23.53 -11.21 -9.47
C ASP A 232 22.32 -10.30 -9.78
N HIS A 233 21.20 -10.88 -10.24
CA HIS A 233 19.97 -10.15 -10.51
C HIS A 233 18.94 -10.36 -9.40
N ALA A 234 18.27 -9.26 -9.03
CA ALA A 234 17.16 -9.27 -8.10
C ALA A 234 15.92 -9.94 -8.74
N ASP A 235 15.30 -10.87 -8.03
CA ASP A 235 14.03 -11.49 -8.43
C ASP A 235 13.04 -11.55 -7.25
N LEU A 236 11.95 -10.78 -7.35
CA LEU A 236 10.89 -10.76 -6.37
C LEU A 236 10.11 -12.06 -6.27
N ASN A 237 10.08 -12.90 -7.31
CA ASN A 237 9.37 -14.17 -7.25
C ASN A 237 9.95 -15.10 -6.16
N ARG A 238 11.19 -14.86 -5.73
CA ARG A 238 11.83 -15.58 -4.61
C ARG A 238 11.10 -15.38 -3.28
N ILE A 239 10.39 -14.26 -3.11
CA ILE A 239 9.54 -14.04 -1.94
C ILE A 239 8.31 -14.95 -2.01
N ASP A 240 7.71 -15.14 -3.19
CA ASP A 240 6.60 -16.08 -3.38
C ASP A 240 7.07 -17.53 -3.18
N ASP A 241 8.24 -17.90 -3.70
CA ASP A 241 8.87 -19.21 -3.47
C ASP A 241 9.15 -19.45 -1.99
N LEU A 242 9.56 -18.42 -1.26
CA LEU A 242 9.74 -18.50 0.19
C LEU A 242 8.42 -18.82 0.90
N PHE A 243 7.29 -18.19 0.53
CA PHE A 243 6.00 -18.53 1.11
C PHE A 243 5.57 -19.98 0.80
N LEU A 244 5.90 -20.50 -0.38
CA LEU A 244 5.68 -21.91 -0.70
C LEU A 244 6.51 -22.81 0.21
N ARG A 245 7.79 -22.49 0.46
CA ARG A 245 8.62 -23.23 1.42
C ARG A 245 8.10 -23.15 2.85
N MET A 246 7.75 -21.96 3.32
CA MET A 246 7.15 -21.77 4.65
C MET A 246 5.86 -22.58 4.83
N SER A 247 5.13 -22.86 3.74
CA SER A 247 3.90 -23.65 3.80
C SER A 247 4.11 -25.14 4.11
N SER A 248 5.28 -25.70 3.80
CA SER A 248 5.61 -27.10 4.10
C SER A 248 6.05 -27.30 5.55
N CYS A 249 6.38 -26.22 6.27
CA CYS A 249 6.90 -26.32 7.62
C CYS A 249 5.84 -26.83 8.61
N ARG A 250 6.23 -27.69 9.56
CA ARG A 250 5.31 -28.20 10.59
C ARG A 250 4.84 -27.11 11.56
N ILE A 251 5.68 -26.13 11.83
CA ILE A 251 5.32 -24.93 12.58
C ILE A 251 4.93 -23.83 11.60
N ALA A 252 3.95 -23.00 11.95
CA ALA A 252 3.68 -21.81 11.14
C ALA A 252 4.74 -20.75 11.41
N LEU A 253 5.50 -20.39 10.39
CA LEU A 253 6.37 -19.22 10.40
C LEU A 253 5.50 -17.98 10.21
N PHE A 254 4.80 -17.57 11.27
CA PHE A 254 3.74 -16.56 11.30
C PHE A 254 3.59 -15.95 12.71
N PRO A 255 3.27 -14.64 12.84
CA PRO A 255 3.20 -13.64 11.78
C PRO A 255 4.58 -13.37 11.18
N TYR A 256 4.62 -12.85 9.96
CA TYR A 256 5.86 -12.52 9.28
C TYR A 256 6.02 -11.00 9.12
N ARG A 257 7.27 -10.53 9.10
CA ARG A 257 7.67 -9.20 8.64
C ARG A 257 8.72 -9.33 7.56
N ILE A 258 8.72 -8.44 6.58
CA ILE A 258 9.75 -8.41 5.53
C ILE A 258 10.45 -7.06 5.57
N ILE A 259 11.77 -7.08 5.77
CA ILE A 259 12.59 -5.87 5.81
C ILE A 259 13.46 -5.85 4.57
N PHE A 260 13.33 -4.80 3.77
CA PHE A 260 14.24 -4.55 2.66
C PHE A 260 15.24 -3.45 3.04
N ASP A 261 16.44 -3.52 2.48
CA ASP A 261 17.32 -2.36 2.46
C ASP A 261 16.67 -1.22 1.64
N ALA A 262 16.84 0.03 2.08
CA ALA A 262 16.27 1.19 1.40
C ALA A 262 16.69 1.29 -0.07
N ASN A 263 17.85 0.73 -0.44
CA ASN A 263 18.34 0.75 -1.80
C ASN A 263 17.53 -0.13 -2.78
N ILE A 264 16.67 -1.04 -2.30
CA ILE A 264 15.94 -2.01 -3.13
C ILE A 264 15.13 -1.35 -4.25
N ARG A 265 14.64 -0.13 -4.01
CA ARG A 265 13.84 0.68 -4.94
C ARG A 265 14.64 1.14 -6.17
N PHE A 266 15.96 1.17 -6.08
CA PHE A 266 16.85 1.55 -7.19
C PHE A 266 17.38 0.34 -7.93
N THR A 267 17.36 -0.84 -7.31
CA THR A 267 17.93 -2.06 -7.88
C THR A 267 16.93 -2.86 -8.72
N LEU A 268 15.65 -2.83 -8.37
CA LEU A 268 14.59 -3.47 -9.15
C LEU A 268 14.06 -2.54 -10.24
N GLY A 269 13.90 -3.07 -11.46
CA GLY A 269 13.43 -2.31 -12.62
C GLY A 269 12.22 -2.95 -13.32
N GLY A 270 11.56 -2.18 -14.18
CA GLY A 270 10.48 -2.67 -15.05
C GLY A 270 9.27 -3.20 -14.29
N PHE A 271 8.73 -4.35 -14.72
CA PHE A 271 7.53 -4.97 -14.12
C PHE A 271 7.72 -5.35 -12.64
N GLN A 272 8.94 -5.69 -12.23
CA GLN A 272 9.23 -6.00 -10.83
C GLN A 272 9.06 -4.78 -9.92
N GLN A 273 9.24 -3.56 -10.43
CA GLN A 273 9.04 -2.35 -9.64
C GLN A 273 7.59 -2.24 -9.14
N GLU A 274 6.60 -2.62 -9.96
CA GLU A 274 5.19 -2.59 -9.56
C GLU A 274 4.89 -3.64 -8.49
N ASN A 275 5.47 -4.83 -8.59
CA ASN A 275 5.33 -5.88 -7.58
C ASN A 275 6.02 -5.51 -6.25
N LEU A 276 7.22 -4.92 -6.30
CA LEU A 276 7.90 -4.37 -5.11
C LEU A 276 7.00 -3.32 -4.46
N ASN A 277 6.48 -2.41 -5.27
CA ASN A 277 5.57 -1.36 -4.83
C ASN A 277 4.29 -1.94 -4.21
N ARG A 278 3.80 -3.08 -4.69
CA ARG A 278 2.70 -3.80 -4.06
C ARG A 278 3.07 -4.38 -2.71
N LEU A 279 4.25 -4.98 -2.61
CA LEU A 279 4.75 -5.57 -1.38
C LEU A 279 5.02 -4.51 -0.31
N LEU A 280 5.65 -3.38 -0.67
CA LEU A 280 6.02 -2.28 0.23
C LEU A 280 4.84 -1.45 0.75
N SER A 281 3.61 -1.68 0.28
CA SER A 281 2.42 -1.06 0.88
C SER A 281 1.79 -1.90 1.98
N LEU A 282 2.19 -3.17 2.08
CA LEU A 282 1.71 -4.05 3.11
C LEU A 282 2.25 -3.57 4.47
N PRO A 283 1.42 -3.52 5.53
CA PRO A 283 1.82 -2.95 6.81
C PRO A 283 2.96 -3.70 7.52
N GLN A 284 3.19 -4.96 7.15
CA GLN A 284 4.25 -5.81 7.68
C GLN A 284 5.57 -5.75 6.88
N VAL A 285 5.60 -4.95 5.81
CA VAL A 285 6.76 -4.81 4.95
C VAL A 285 7.28 -3.39 5.08
N GLU A 286 8.58 -3.24 5.37
CA GLU A 286 9.21 -1.94 5.48
C GLU A 286 10.59 -1.90 4.82
N THR A 287 11.05 -0.69 4.51
CA THR A 287 12.41 -0.43 4.06
C THR A 287 13.18 0.26 5.18
N TYR A 288 14.42 -0.17 5.43
CA TYR A 288 15.30 0.44 6.42
C TYR A 288 16.75 0.43 5.92
N SER A 289 17.62 1.32 6.38
CA SER A 289 19.03 1.31 6.02
C SER A 289 19.90 1.72 7.22
N PRO A 290 20.86 0.88 7.65
CA PRO A 290 21.12 -0.49 7.16
C PRO A 290 20.02 -1.47 7.62
N ALA A 291 19.51 -2.32 6.72
CA ALA A 291 18.42 -3.25 7.04
C ALA A 291 18.72 -4.18 8.23
N ASP A 292 19.97 -4.62 8.36
CA ASP A 292 20.45 -5.59 9.34
C ASP A 292 20.08 -5.19 10.77
N ASP A 293 20.38 -3.94 11.17
CA ASP A 293 20.07 -3.43 12.52
C ASP A 293 18.58 -3.53 12.83
N ARG A 294 17.73 -3.28 11.83
CA ARG A 294 16.28 -3.35 11.98
C ARG A 294 15.81 -4.79 12.07
N ILE A 295 16.38 -5.69 11.28
CA ILE A 295 16.06 -7.13 11.31
C ILE A 295 16.38 -7.71 12.69
N ILE A 296 17.59 -7.44 13.19
CA ILE A 296 18.07 -7.93 14.49
C ILE A 296 17.25 -7.35 15.64
N PHE A 297 16.97 -6.04 15.60
CA PHE A 297 16.11 -5.39 16.59
C PHE A 297 14.74 -6.08 16.66
N LEU A 298 14.08 -6.27 15.51
CA LEU A 298 12.75 -6.88 15.47
C LEU A 298 12.77 -8.35 15.91
N ALA A 299 13.83 -9.08 15.56
CA ALA A 299 14.00 -10.46 15.97
C ALA A 299 14.09 -10.59 17.49
N ARG A 300 14.86 -9.72 18.15
CA ARG A 300 14.98 -9.69 19.62
C ARG A 300 13.70 -9.21 20.30
N GLU A 301 13.12 -8.12 19.81
CA GLU A 301 11.92 -7.51 20.38
C GLU A 301 10.74 -8.49 20.41
N ASN A 302 10.59 -9.29 19.36
CA ASN A 302 9.43 -10.16 19.16
C ASN A 302 9.75 -11.65 19.32
N ASP A 303 10.95 -11.99 19.82
CA ASP A 303 11.45 -13.38 19.88
C ASP A 303 11.18 -14.14 18.57
N SER A 304 11.56 -13.51 17.45
CA SER A 304 11.30 -14.03 16.10
C SER A 304 12.51 -14.78 15.57
N ALA A 305 12.27 -15.77 14.71
CA ALA A 305 13.34 -16.30 13.88
C ALA A 305 13.61 -15.38 12.69
N VAL A 306 14.84 -15.36 12.20
CA VAL A 306 15.25 -14.59 11.02
C VAL A 306 15.39 -15.52 9.84
N ILE A 307 14.79 -15.16 8.70
CA ILE A 307 15.00 -15.86 7.43
C ILE A 307 15.96 -15.04 6.58
N SER A 308 17.19 -15.53 6.44
CA SER A 308 18.25 -14.92 5.63
C SER A 308 19.32 -15.97 5.29
N TYR A 309 20.07 -15.75 4.20
CA TYR A 309 21.33 -16.45 3.96
C TYR A 309 22.51 -15.82 4.72
N ASP A 310 22.37 -14.56 5.15
CA ASP A 310 23.35 -13.88 5.97
C ASP A 310 23.36 -14.41 7.40
N ARG A 311 24.55 -14.44 8.01
CA ARG A 311 24.77 -14.85 9.39
C ARG A 311 24.92 -13.67 10.34
N PHE A 312 24.94 -12.42 9.86
CA PHE A 312 25.02 -11.20 10.68
C PHE A 312 26.14 -11.25 11.74
N LEU A 313 27.32 -11.77 11.36
CA LEU A 313 28.40 -12.09 12.31
C LEU A 313 28.85 -10.86 13.12
N ASP A 314 28.76 -9.67 12.52
CA ASP A 314 29.17 -8.41 13.13
C ASP A 314 28.20 -7.88 14.20
N HIS A 315 27.01 -8.50 14.34
CA HIS A 315 25.94 -8.01 15.22
C HIS A 315 25.70 -8.86 16.47
N GLY A 316 26.55 -9.85 16.74
CA GLY A 316 26.48 -10.67 17.96
C GLY A 316 25.16 -11.43 18.09
N VAL A 317 24.76 -12.16 17.06
CA VAL A 317 23.43 -12.80 16.91
C VAL A 317 23.31 -14.21 17.53
N ALA A 318 24.14 -14.54 18.53
CA ALA A 318 24.13 -15.87 19.15
C ALA A 318 22.81 -16.24 19.84
N ASP A 319 22.00 -15.23 20.17
CA ASP A 319 20.68 -15.34 20.79
C ASP A 319 19.52 -15.50 19.78
N ILE A 320 19.79 -15.35 18.48
CA ILE A 320 18.77 -15.30 17.43
C ILE A 320 18.79 -16.59 16.60
N THR A 321 17.62 -17.18 16.36
CA THR A 321 17.51 -18.30 15.42
C THR A 321 17.48 -17.79 13.99
N ILE A 322 18.54 -18.06 13.24
CA ILE A 322 18.61 -17.80 11.79
C ILE A 322 18.28 -19.08 11.05
N ILE A 323 17.37 -18.99 10.07
CA ILE A 323 16.89 -20.10 9.25
C ILE A 323 17.16 -19.74 7.79
N ARG A 324 17.89 -20.61 7.09
CA ARG A 324 18.04 -20.46 5.64
C ARG A 324 16.82 -20.99 4.91
N PRO A 325 16.44 -20.42 3.76
CA PRO A 325 15.27 -20.90 3.01
C PRO A 325 15.28 -22.40 2.68
N GLU A 326 16.44 -23.01 2.46
CA GLU A 326 16.61 -24.45 2.22
C GLU A 326 16.41 -25.33 3.46
N GLU A 327 16.52 -24.76 4.67
CA GLU A 327 16.30 -25.44 5.94
C GLU A 327 14.81 -25.47 6.33
N ILE A 328 13.96 -24.77 5.59
CA ILE A 328 12.51 -24.73 5.81
C ILE A 328 11.88 -25.98 5.22
N ASP A 329 11.68 -26.98 6.08
CA ASP A 329 11.01 -28.24 5.75
C ASP A 329 10.05 -28.72 6.86
N GLU A 330 9.46 -29.90 6.67
CA GLU A 330 8.55 -30.53 7.63
C GLU A 330 9.22 -30.90 8.97
N SER A 331 10.56 -31.03 8.98
CA SER A 331 11.36 -31.44 10.13
C SER A 331 11.74 -30.28 11.04
N LEU A 332 11.64 -29.04 10.55
CA LEU A 332 11.99 -27.83 11.29
C LEU A 332 11.18 -27.70 12.60
N ARG A 333 11.90 -27.63 13.72
CA ARG A 333 11.37 -27.49 15.09
C ARG A 333 12.01 -26.28 15.76
N VAL A 334 11.59 -25.09 15.34
CA VAL A 334 11.99 -23.82 15.96
C VAL A 334 11.11 -23.50 17.15
#